data_AF-A0A2P4P1T9-F1
#
_entry.id   AF-A0A2P4P1T9-F1
#
_cell.length_a   1.000
_cell.length_b   1.000
_cell.length_c   1.000
_cell.angle_alpha   90.00
_cell.angle_beta   90.00
_cell.angle_gamma   90.00
#
_symmetry.space_group_name_H-M   'P 1'
#
loop_
_entity.id
_entity.type
_entity.pdbx_description
1 polymer ?
#
loop_
_entity_poly.entity_id
_entity_poly.type
_entity_poly.pdbx_seq_one_letter_code
_entity_poly.pdbx_strand_id
1 'polypeptide(L)'
;MSKQWKPSVTLIATGIIIPDLHFGPFLRNWWHVRSLQENGMKVEQYYPFQIGMKTQVELKNRPFIIRIVQGNKHNNLLLGFFCESLSESNEEVENDPTSAISNLYKRIFQTETRFSGTLIMENQLSEEFHGSDPNSVWKKMGMLKEWLGETLFGLDNSNVKKKLEQLKKFVCFYNEWHDYSKMEQIFRYHLQKRTCSQVDWYLLFREWKENNCPIIELHSQLASLYPNGYIFSEREMRAWRAILRATGCINITPFDKEESEYEFWTRSSDPESDKAMINMLYQNGFLRTIPSNMFNATEVFWKSFEHSLSLNKRGANGKQRILSIIADKFPYKELQTRLHVIIL
;
A
#
# COMPACT_ATOMS: atom_id res chain seq x y z
N MET A 1 19.94 13.22 14.68
CA MET A 1 18.51 13.33 14.26
C MET A 1 17.90 14.49 15.02
N SER A 2 17.62 15.61 14.36
CA SER A 2 16.95 16.74 15.00
C SER A 2 15.53 16.31 15.36
N LYS A 3 15.10 16.54 16.61
CA LYS A 3 13.70 16.40 16.99
C LYS A 3 12.90 17.38 16.15
N GLN A 4 12.20 16.88 15.14
CA GLN A 4 11.33 17.69 14.31
C GLN A 4 10.20 18.25 15.19
N TRP A 5 10.08 19.56 15.27
CA TRP A 5 9.03 20.24 16.01
C TRP A 5 7.66 19.80 15.46
N LYS A 6 6.82 19.22 16.32
CA LYS A 6 5.45 18.81 16.01
C LYS A 6 4.50 19.57 16.94
N PRO A 7 3.91 20.68 16.49
CA PRO A 7 2.96 21.43 17.30
C PRO A 7 1.67 20.65 17.52
N SER A 8 1.03 20.87 18.68
CA SER A 8 -0.38 20.50 18.86
C SER A 8 -1.24 21.57 18.18
N VAL A 9 -2.03 21.17 17.19
CA VAL A 9 -2.81 22.06 16.34
C VAL A 9 -4.28 21.67 16.45
N THR A 10 -5.16 22.65 16.60
CA THR A 10 -6.61 22.45 16.67
C THR A 10 -7.30 23.14 15.50
N LEU A 11 -8.14 22.42 14.77
CA LEU A 11 -9.03 23.01 13.77
C LEU A 11 -10.22 23.66 14.49
N ILE A 12 -10.37 24.98 14.37
CA ILE A 12 -11.46 25.75 14.99
C ILE A 12 -12.63 25.90 14.02
N ALA A 13 -12.35 26.06 12.73
CA ALA A 13 -13.36 26.17 11.69
C ALA A 13 -12.86 25.49 10.42
N THR A 14 -13.71 24.67 9.81
CA THR A 14 -13.43 23.97 8.55
C THR A 14 -13.38 24.92 7.36
N GLY A 15 -14.21 25.95 7.35
CA GLY A 15 -14.34 26.89 6.23
C GLY A 15 -15.39 26.46 5.21
N ILE A 16 -15.33 27.06 4.02
CA ILE A 16 -16.20 26.74 2.88
C ILE A 16 -15.38 26.52 1.61
N ILE A 17 -15.82 25.57 0.81
CA ILE A 17 -15.28 25.33 -0.53
C ILE A 17 -16.11 26.15 -1.52
N ILE A 18 -15.43 27.00 -2.28
CA ILE A 18 -16.01 27.82 -3.33
C ILE A 18 -15.70 27.15 -4.68
N PRO A 19 -16.73 26.77 -5.46
CA PRO A 19 -16.59 26.12 -6.76
C PRO A 19 -15.51 26.72 -7.67
N ASP A 20 -15.60 28.02 -7.94
CA ASP A 20 -14.75 28.72 -8.90
C ASP A 20 -13.27 28.78 -8.47
N LEU A 21 -13.01 28.76 -7.17
CA LEU A 21 -11.65 28.78 -6.63
C LEU A 21 -11.04 27.39 -6.58
N HIS A 22 -11.80 26.41 -6.09
CA HIS A 22 -11.28 25.07 -5.78
C HIS A 22 -11.32 24.12 -6.98
N PHE A 23 -12.16 24.39 -7.98
CA PHE A 23 -12.31 23.55 -9.17
C PHE A 23 -12.16 24.34 -10.49
N GLY A 24 -11.97 25.66 -10.42
CA GLY A 24 -11.73 26.51 -11.58
C GLY A 24 -10.25 26.62 -11.98
N PRO A 25 -9.88 27.64 -12.78
CA PRO A 25 -8.53 27.80 -13.34
C PRO A 25 -7.40 27.87 -12.31
N PHE A 26 -7.71 28.30 -11.08
CA PHE A 26 -6.75 28.47 -9.99
C PHE A 26 -6.68 27.28 -9.04
N LEU A 27 -7.31 26.13 -9.35
CA LEU A 27 -7.42 25.00 -8.44
C LEU A 27 -6.07 24.60 -7.83
N ARG A 28 -4.98 24.58 -8.60
CA ARG A 28 -3.66 24.14 -8.11
C ARG A 28 -3.17 24.94 -6.90
N ASN A 29 -3.64 26.17 -6.76
CA ASN A 29 -3.24 27.04 -5.67
C ASN A 29 -4.05 26.70 -4.41
N TRP A 30 -5.32 26.30 -4.58
CA TRP A 30 -6.30 26.02 -3.50
C TRP A 30 -6.20 24.63 -2.86
N TRP A 31 -5.31 23.76 -3.34
CA TRP A 31 -5.12 22.40 -2.81
C TRP A 31 -3.68 22.19 -2.34
N HIS A 32 -3.53 21.72 -1.11
CA HIS A 32 -2.25 21.37 -0.52
C HIS A 32 -1.98 19.87 -0.64
N VAL A 33 -0.72 19.49 -0.87
CA VAL A 33 -0.28 18.10 -1.02
C VAL A 33 0.48 17.64 0.21
N ARG A 34 -0.04 16.62 0.91
CA ARG A 34 0.68 15.91 1.95
C ARG A 34 1.28 14.63 1.38
N SER A 35 2.59 14.46 1.54
CA SER A 35 3.27 13.21 1.22
C SER A 35 3.34 12.33 2.46
N LEU A 36 2.73 11.15 2.40
CA LEU A 36 2.81 10.09 3.40
C LEU A 36 3.69 8.95 2.89
N GLN A 37 4.32 8.23 3.81
CA GLN A 37 4.96 6.95 3.51
C GLN A 37 4.09 5.83 4.09
N GLU A 38 3.51 5.03 3.20
CA GLU A 38 2.73 3.84 3.57
C GLU A 38 3.33 2.64 2.84
N ASN A 39 3.71 1.59 3.59
CA ASN A 39 4.28 0.34 3.06
C ASN A 39 5.43 0.54 2.05
N GLY A 40 6.31 1.52 2.31
CA GLY A 40 7.45 1.84 1.42
C GLY A 40 7.07 2.60 0.14
N MET A 41 5.80 2.93 -0.07
CA MET A 41 5.33 3.77 -1.17
C MET A 41 5.03 5.19 -0.69
N LYS A 42 5.35 6.17 -1.54
CA LYS A 42 5.00 7.58 -1.32
C LYS A 42 3.55 7.79 -1.78
N VAL A 43 2.65 8.02 -0.83
CA VAL A 43 1.25 8.34 -1.10
C VAL A 43 1.08 9.84 -0.99
N GLU A 44 0.55 10.48 -2.03
CA GLU A 44 0.24 11.91 -2.01
C GLU A 44 -1.26 12.11 -1.77
N GLN A 45 -1.59 12.76 -0.66
CA GLN A 45 -2.95 13.16 -0.32
C GLN A 45 -3.13 14.65 -0.59
N TYR A 46 -4.23 15.00 -1.27
CA TYR A 46 -4.56 16.37 -1.61
C TYR A 46 -5.71 16.83 -0.71
N TYR A 47 -5.56 17.99 -0.07
CA TYR A 47 -6.61 18.56 0.78
C TYR A 47 -6.87 20.03 0.41
N PRO A 48 -8.14 20.46 0.41
CA PRO A 48 -8.50 21.81 0.02
C PRO A 48 -8.24 22.79 1.17
N PHE A 49 -7.65 23.92 0.86
CA PHE A 49 -7.56 25.08 1.75
C PHE A 49 -8.83 25.92 1.63
N GLN A 50 -9.78 25.66 2.52
CA GLN A 50 -11.12 26.25 2.44
C GLN A 50 -11.12 27.71 2.91
N ILE A 51 -11.96 28.54 2.28
CA ILE A 51 -12.14 29.94 2.68
C ILE A 51 -12.73 30.00 4.09
N GLY A 52 -12.13 30.78 4.97
CA GLY A 52 -12.56 30.92 6.36
C GLY A 52 -12.12 29.79 7.28
N MET A 53 -11.37 28.79 6.77
CA MET A 53 -10.73 27.77 7.60
C MET A 53 -9.85 28.42 8.67
N LYS A 54 -9.93 27.95 9.91
CA LYS A 54 -9.16 28.45 11.06
C LYS A 54 -8.46 27.31 11.78
N THR A 55 -7.14 27.38 11.92
CA THR A 55 -6.36 26.49 12.78
C THR A 55 -5.71 27.29 13.91
N GLN A 56 -5.60 26.68 15.08
CA GLN A 56 -4.98 27.27 16.26
C GLN A 56 -3.80 26.45 16.74
N VAL A 57 -2.74 27.14 17.13
CA VAL A 57 -1.58 26.58 17.82
C VAL A 57 -1.26 27.45 19.03
N GLU A 58 -0.77 26.83 20.10
CA GLU A 58 -0.30 27.56 21.28
C GLU A 58 1.22 27.74 21.22
N LEU A 59 1.67 28.99 21.23
CA LEU A 59 3.09 29.36 21.24
C LEU A 59 3.36 30.24 22.45
N LYS A 60 4.31 29.83 23.31
CA LYS A 60 4.62 30.54 24.58
C LYS A 60 3.37 30.81 25.44
N ASN A 61 2.50 29.80 25.59
CA ASN A 61 1.24 29.88 26.33
C ASN A 61 0.28 30.97 25.80
N ARG A 62 0.37 31.28 24.51
CA ARG A 62 -0.51 32.25 23.83
C ARG A 62 -1.08 31.60 22.56
N PRO A 63 -2.41 31.71 22.31
CA PRO A 63 -3.01 31.13 21.13
C PRO A 63 -2.70 31.98 19.90
N PHE A 64 -2.31 31.31 18.82
CA PHE A 64 -2.18 31.89 17.48
C PHE A 64 -3.17 31.18 16.57
N ILE A 65 -4.02 31.94 15.90
CA ILE A 65 -5.04 31.45 14.99
C ILE A 65 -4.65 31.88 13.58
N ILE A 66 -4.49 30.93 12.67
CA ILE A 66 -4.31 31.21 11.24
C ILE A 66 -5.66 31.01 10.56
N ARG A 67 -6.11 32.04 9.84
CA ARG A 67 -7.31 32.04 9.01
C ARG A 67 -6.95 32.09 7.54
N ILE A 68 -7.59 31.23 6.76
CA ILE A 68 -7.53 31.27 5.29
C ILE A 68 -8.51 32.30 4.75
N VAL A 69 -8.04 33.17 3.86
CA VAL A 69 -8.85 34.19 3.19
C VAL A 69 -8.65 34.16 1.67
N GLN A 70 -9.59 34.75 0.95
CA GLN A 70 -9.47 34.96 -0.48
C GLN A 70 -8.70 36.25 -0.74
N GLY A 71 -7.70 36.15 -1.61
CA GLY A 71 -6.89 37.27 -2.06
C GLY A 71 -5.64 37.46 -1.23
N ASN A 72 -4.56 37.83 -1.91
CA ASN A 72 -3.30 38.24 -1.30
C ASN A 72 -2.71 39.43 -2.07
N LYS A 73 -1.52 39.89 -1.67
CA LYS A 73 -0.85 41.07 -2.25
C LYS A 73 -0.62 40.98 -3.76
N HIS A 74 -0.58 39.77 -4.32
CA HIS A 74 -0.35 39.55 -5.74
C HIS A 74 -1.64 39.44 -6.56
N ASN A 75 -2.68 38.80 -6.01
CA ASN A 75 -3.91 38.54 -6.74
C ASN A 75 -5.08 38.21 -5.80
N ASN A 76 -6.25 38.82 -6.07
CA ASN A 76 -7.49 38.64 -5.32
C ASN A 76 -8.15 37.25 -5.49
N LEU A 77 -7.67 36.42 -6.41
CA LEU A 77 -8.15 35.05 -6.65
C LEU A 77 -7.25 33.97 -6.04
N LEU A 78 -6.14 34.37 -5.43
CA LEU A 78 -5.19 33.47 -4.79
C LEU A 78 -5.44 33.34 -3.29
N LEU A 79 -4.80 32.35 -2.68
CA LEU A 79 -4.83 32.14 -1.24
C LEU A 79 -4.12 33.26 -0.48
N GLY A 80 -4.80 33.73 0.57
CA GLY A 80 -4.23 34.59 1.58
C GLY A 80 -4.30 33.96 2.96
N PHE A 81 -3.32 34.29 3.80
CA PHE A 81 -3.21 33.82 5.17
C PHE A 81 -3.17 35.00 6.12
N PHE A 82 -4.05 34.97 7.12
CA PHE A 82 -4.14 36.01 8.14
C PHE A 82 -3.94 35.37 9.51
N CYS A 83 -3.04 35.89 10.33
CA CYS A 83 -2.84 35.39 11.68
C CYS A 83 -3.34 36.40 12.73
N GLU A 84 -3.98 35.88 13.77
CA GLU A 84 -4.47 36.64 14.92
C GLU A 84 -4.08 35.95 16.22
N SER A 85 -3.81 36.74 17.26
CA SER A 85 -3.45 36.26 18.59
C SER A 85 -3.99 37.23 19.64
N LEU A 86 -5.04 36.83 20.34
CA LEU A 86 -5.78 37.68 21.30
C LEU A 86 -6.25 38.98 20.61
N SER A 87 -5.73 40.14 21.02
CA SER A 87 -6.07 41.46 20.47
C SER A 87 -5.14 41.93 19.34
N GLU A 88 -4.17 41.12 18.94
CA GLU A 88 -3.18 41.47 17.92
C GLU A 88 -3.38 40.63 16.66
N SER A 89 -3.18 41.22 15.48
CA SER A 89 -3.28 40.50 14.20
C SER A 89 -2.36 41.10 13.14
N ASN A 90 -2.04 40.34 12.09
CA ASN A 90 -1.27 40.89 10.98
C ASN A 90 -1.94 42.15 10.42
N GLU A 91 -1.15 43.13 10.00
CA GLU A 91 -1.68 44.34 9.34
C GLU A 91 -2.17 44.03 7.92
N GLU A 92 -1.49 43.10 7.25
CA GLU A 92 -1.77 42.70 5.89
C GLU A 92 -1.91 41.18 5.78
N VAL A 93 -2.58 40.75 4.72
CA VAL A 93 -2.68 39.33 4.38
C VAL A 93 -1.35 38.84 3.79
N GLU A 94 -0.86 37.72 4.30
CA GLU A 94 0.37 37.09 3.83
C GLU A 94 0.08 36.06 2.74
N ASN A 95 1.07 35.81 1.88
CA ASN A 95 0.96 34.86 0.76
C ASN A 95 1.13 33.40 1.20
N ASP A 96 1.67 33.16 2.38
CA ASP A 96 1.93 31.82 2.92
C ASP A 96 1.75 31.79 4.45
N PRO A 97 1.38 30.63 5.02
CA PRO A 97 1.07 30.52 6.44
C PRO A 97 2.32 30.67 7.34
N THR A 98 3.53 30.44 6.81
CA THR A 98 4.78 30.58 7.58
C THR A 98 5.04 32.05 7.86
N SER A 99 4.89 32.89 6.83
CA SER A 99 5.00 34.35 6.96
C SER A 99 3.93 34.89 7.89
N ALA A 100 2.67 34.44 7.75
CA ALA A 100 1.55 34.87 8.60
C ALA A 100 1.87 34.75 10.10
N ILE A 101 2.25 33.56 10.55
CA ILE A 101 2.52 33.32 11.97
C ILE A 101 3.86 33.89 12.43
N SER A 102 4.91 33.77 11.62
CA SER A 102 6.26 34.17 12.04
C SER A 102 6.36 35.70 12.16
N ASN A 103 5.70 36.44 11.27
CA ASN A 103 5.66 37.91 11.32
C ASN A 103 4.86 38.40 12.55
N LEU A 104 3.69 37.81 12.82
CA LEU A 104 2.90 38.16 14.01
C LEU A 104 3.65 37.82 15.30
N TYR A 105 4.28 36.64 15.36
CA TYR A 105 5.06 36.23 16.52
C TYR A 105 6.25 37.17 16.75
N LYS A 106 7.00 37.52 15.69
CA LYS A 106 8.10 38.49 15.77
C LYS A 106 7.61 39.82 16.31
N ARG A 107 6.44 40.30 15.90
CA ARG A 107 5.88 41.57 16.38
C ARG A 107 5.50 41.51 17.87
N ILE A 108 4.86 40.43 18.31
CA ILE A 108 4.41 40.25 19.70
C ILE A 108 5.60 40.12 20.65
N PHE A 109 6.55 39.24 20.31
CA PHE A 109 7.64 38.84 21.23
C PHE A 109 8.98 39.50 20.92
N GLN A 110 9.07 40.31 19.86
CA GLN A 110 10.31 40.96 19.41
C GLN A 110 11.46 39.96 19.24
N THR A 111 11.15 38.72 18.84
CA THR A 111 12.11 37.62 18.65
C THR A 111 11.96 37.02 17.27
N GLU A 112 13.07 36.82 16.58
CA GLU A 112 13.07 36.14 15.28
C GLU A 112 12.98 34.64 15.46
N THR A 113 11.80 34.09 15.21
CA THR A 113 11.57 32.65 15.19
C THR A 113 10.69 32.33 14.00
N ARG A 114 11.13 31.36 13.18
CA ARG A 114 10.39 30.91 12.01
C ARG A 114 9.65 29.62 12.35
N PHE A 115 8.34 29.64 12.21
CA PHE A 115 7.50 28.45 12.39
C PHE A 115 7.10 27.88 11.04
N SER A 116 6.96 26.57 10.94
CA SER A 116 6.44 25.95 9.72
C SER A 116 4.93 26.12 9.68
N GLY A 117 4.45 27.08 8.88
CA GLY A 117 3.02 27.32 8.71
C GLY A 117 2.29 26.09 8.17
N THR A 118 2.94 25.30 7.32
CA THR A 118 2.39 24.03 6.81
C THR A 118 2.04 23.06 7.91
N LEU A 119 2.91 22.88 8.92
CA LEU A 119 2.65 21.98 10.06
C LEU A 119 1.47 22.47 10.92
N ILE A 120 1.20 23.78 10.92
CA ILE A 120 0.08 24.39 11.64
C ILE A 120 -1.22 24.34 10.82
N MET A 121 -1.12 24.19 9.50
CA MET A 121 -2.28 24.05 8.60
C MET A 121 -2.60 22.59 8.25
N GLU A 122 -1.70 21.65 8.60
CA GLU A 122 -1.92 20.21 8.41
C GLU A 122 -3.12 19.74 9.25
N ASN A 123 -4.22 19.48 8.56
CA ASN A 123 -5.46 19.02 9.17
C ASN A 123 -5.35 17.54 9.59
N GLN A 124 -5.71 17.23 10.84
CA GLN A 124 -5.78 15.84 11.35
C GLN A 124 -7.18 15.22 11.22
N LEU A 125 -8.16 15.90 10.64
CA LEU A 125 -9.51 15.37 10.44
C LEU A 125 -9.76 15.11 8.95
N SER A 126 -9.56 13.88 8.52
CA SER A 126 -10.06 13.34 7.25
C SER A 126 -11.40 12.66 7.50
N GLU A 127 -12.48 13.17 6.92
CA GLU A 127 -13.73 12.43 6.81
C GLU A 127 -13.72 11.61 5.52
N GLU A 128 -13.84 10.30 5.65
CA GLU A 128 -13.92 9.38 4.52
C GLU A 128 -15.38 9.09 4.17
N PHE A 129 -15.72 9.24 2.89
CA PHE A 129 -17.05 8.96 2.38
C PHE A 129 -17.00 7.69 1.52
N HIS A 130 -17.68 6.63 1.98
CA HIS A 130 -17.84 5.39 1.22
C HIS A 130 -19.19 5.35 0.48
N GLY A 131 -19.24 4.70 -0.67
CA GLY A 131 -20.45 4.52 -1.47
C GLY A 131 -20.28 3.42 -2.51
N SER A 132 -21.39 2.91 -3.04
CA SER A 132 -21.40 1.85 -4.08
C SER A 132 -20.90 2.33 -5.43
N ASP A 133 -20.97 3.64 -5.67
CA ASP A 133 -20.67 4.29 -6.94
C ASP A 133 -20.29 5.77 -6.71
N PRO A 134 -19.62 6.43 -7.68
CA PRO A 134 -19.17 7.81 -7.53
C PRO A 134 -20.27 8.82 -7.23
N ASN A 135 -21.50 8.62 -7.73
CA ASN A 135 -22.61 9.54 -7.45
C ASN A 135 -23.04 9.42 -5.99
N SER A 136 -23.13 8.20 -5.47
CA SER A 136 -23.46 7.94 -4.06
C SER A 136 -22.41 8.52 -3.10
N VAL A 137 -21.12 8.44 -3.45
CA VAL A 137 -20.02 9.06 -2.70
C VAL A 137 -20.14 10.59 -2.76
N TRP A 138 -20.28 11.15 -3.96
CA TRP A 138 -20.33 12.59 -4.16
C TRP A 138 -21.54 13.25 -3.49
N LYS A 139 -22.70 12.58 -3.50
CA LYS A 139 -23.92 13.08 -2.85
C LYS A 139 -23.74 13.30 -1.34
N LYS A 140 -22.89 12.51 -0.68
CA LYS A 140 -22.59 12.66 0.75
C LYS A 140 -21.76 13.91 1.06
N MET A 141 -20.93 14.38 0.12
CA MET A 141 -20.15 15.60 0.26
C MET A 141 -21.01 16.87 0.29
N GLY A 142 -22.20 16.84 -0.34
CA GLY A 142 -23.15 17.95 -0.30
C GLY A 142 -22.75 19.23 -1.05
N MET A 143 -21.66 19.21 -1.83
CA MET A 143 -21.15 20.32 -2.65
C MET A 143 -21.31 20.06 -4.14
N LEU A 144 -21.30 21.11 -4.98
CA LEU A 144 -21.42 21.02 -6.45
C LEU A 144 -22.55 20.06 -6.86
N LYS A 145 -23.74 20.25 -6.30
CA LYS A 145 -24.88 19.33 -6.45
C LYS A 145 -25.38 19.25 -7.90
N GLU A 146 -25.02 20.24 -8.71
CA GLU A 146 -25.31 20.28 -10.14
C GLU A 146 -24.45 19.32 -10.98
N TRP A 147 -23.33 18.82 -10.44
CA TRP A 147 -22.44 17.88 -11.14
C TRP A 147 -22.68 16.44 -10.69
N LEU A 148 -22.74 15.53 -11.66
CA LEU A 148 -22.75 14.09 -11.38
C LEU A 148 -21.37 13.65 -10.89
N GLY A 149 -21.34 12.76 -9.90
CA GLY A 149 -20.11 12.16 -9.39
C GLY A 149 -19.34 11.42 -10.49
N GLU A 150 -20.03 10.74 -11.41
CA GLU A 150 -19.39 10.12 -12.57
C GLU A 150 -18.59 11.10 -13.44
N THR A 151 -19.13 12.30 -13.64
CA THR A 151 -18.45 13.36 -14.39
C THR A 151 -17.24 13.88 -13.63
N LEU A 152 -17.38 14.14 -12.33
CA LEU A 152 -16.28 14.63 -11.47
C LEU A 152 -15.13 13.63 -11.34
N PHE A 153 -15.46 12.34 -11.26
CA PHE A 153 -14.47 11.26 -11.22
C PHE A 153 -13.93 10.92 -12.62
N GLY A 154 -14.36 11.63 -13.66
CA GLY A 154 -13.87 11.48 -15.03
C GLY A 154 -14.33 10.22 -15.74
N LEU A 155 -15.33 9.50 -15.21
CA LEU A 155 -15.87 8.30 -15.84
C LEU A 155 -16.59 8.62 -17.15
N ASP A 156 -17.14 9.83 -17.29
CA ASP A 156 -17.74 10.30 -18.54
C ASP A 156 -16.74 10.70 -19.62
N ASN A 157 -15.47 10.82 -19.28
CA ASN A 157 -14.43 11.22 -20.22
C ASN A 157 -14.27 10.15 -21.32
N SER A 158 -14.33 10.57 -22.59
CA SER A 158 -14.27 9.66 -23.74
C SER A 158 -12.96 8.87 -23.82
N ASN A 159 -11.83 9.42 -23.36
CA ASN A 159 -10.56 8.70 -23.30
C ASN A 159 -10.55 7.68 -22.17
N VAL A 160 -11.13 8.01 -21.02
CA VAL A 160 -11.28 7.08 -19.90
C VAL A 160 -12.20 5.93 -20.30
N LYS A 161 -13.37 6.21 -20.90
CA LYS A 161 -14.28 5.20 -21.46
C LYS A 161 -13.57 4.30 -22.46
N LYS A 162 -12.82 4.85 -23.42
CA LYS A 162 -12.04 4.05 -24.39
C LYS A 162 -11.01 3.14 -23.73
N LYS A 163 -10.27 3.64 -22.72
CA LYS A 163 -9.31 2.83 -21.97
C LYS A 163 -10.00 1.72 -21.18
N LEU A 164 -11.11 2.03 -20.50
CA LEU A 164 -11.90 1.04 -19.77
C LEU A 164 -12.46 -0.04 -20.70
N GLU A 165 -12.98 0.34 -21.86
CA GLU A 165 -13.45 -0.62 -22.87
C GLU A 165 -12.33 -1.46 -23.48
N GLN A 166 -11.14 -0.88 -23.69
CA GLN A 166 -9.94 -1.65 -24.06
C GLN A 166 -9.58 -2.65 -22.96
N LEU A 167 -9.61 -2.25 -21.69
CA LEU A 167 -9.33 -3.16 -20.58
C LEU A 167 -10.36 -4.30 -20.51
N LYS A 168 -11.66 -4.02 -20.72
CA LYS A 168 -12.71 -5.04 -20.79
C LYS A 168 -12.51 -6.06 -21.91
N LYS A 169 -11.95 -5.66 -23.07
CA LYS A 169 -11.66 -6.58 -24.18
C LYS A 169 -10.62 -7.65 -23.82
N PHE A 170 -9.77 -7.40 -22.82
CA PHE A 170 -8.75 -8.34 -22.39
C PHE A 170 -9.16 -9.13 -21.14
N VAL A 171 -10.45 -9.13 -20.77
CA VAL A 171 -10.96 -9.99 -19.70
C VAL A 171 -11.78 -11.13 -20.29
N CYS A 172 -11.44 -12.36 -19.89
CA CYS A 172 -12.10 -13.60 -20.26
C CYS A 172 -12.40 -14.36 -18.98
N PHE A 173 -13.59 -14.96 -18.84
CA PHE A 173 -13.90 -15.81 -17.68
C PHE A 173 -13.76 -17.29 -18.04
N TYR A 174 -13.70 -18.16 -17.03
CA TYR A 174 -13.52 -19.60 -17.19
C TYR A 174 -14.43 -20.24 -18.27
N ASN A 175 -15.71 -19.84 -18.30
CA ASN A 175 -16.68 -20.32 -19.28
C ASN A 175 -16.28 -19.98 -20.72
N GLU A 176 -15.53 -18.90 -20.95
CA GLU A 176 -15.11 -18.40 -22.26
C GLU A 176 -13.74 -18.94 -22.71
N TRP A 177 -13.03 -19.74 -21.90
CA TRP A 177 -11.70 -20.26 -22.27
C TRP A 177 -11.67 -21.14 -23.53
N HIS A 178 -12.84 -21.62 -23.98
CA HIS A 178 -12.98 -22.35 -25.25
C HIS A 178 -12.91 -21.44 -26.48
N ASP A 179 -13.10 -20.13 -26.32
CA ASP A 179 -12.90 -19.15 -27.38
C ASP A 179 -11.39 -18.87 -27.54
N TYR A 180 -10.76 -19.65 -28.41
CA TYR A 180 -9.34 -19.50 -28.70
C TYR A 180 -8.99 -18.09 -29.19
N SER A 181 -9.84 -17.44 -29.99
CA SER A 181 -9.55 -16.10 -30.53
C SER A 181 -9.48 -15.05 -29.43
N LYS A 182 -10.40 -15.13 -28.47
CA LYS A 182 -10.39 -14.25 -27.29
C LYS A 182 -9.16 -14.52 -26.42
N MET A 183 -8.86 -15.78 -26.14
CA MET A 183 -7.68 -16.19 -25.36
C MET A 183 -6.36 -15.77 -26.04
N GLU A 184 -6.28 -15.89 -27.37
CA GLU A 184 -5.10 -15.49 -28.14
C GLU A 184 -4.86 -13.98 -28.07
N GLN A 185 -5.92 -13.15 -28.10
CA GLN A 185 -5.78 -11.71 -27.92
C GLN A 185 -5.20 -11.35 -26.55
N ILE A 186 -5.65 -12.03 -25.49
CA ILE A 186 -5.13 -11.87 -24.13
C ILE A 186 -3.67 -12.33 -24.06
N PHE A 187 -3.34 -13.47 -24.67
CA PHE A 187 -1.98 -14.00 -24.76
C PHE A 187 -1.03 -13.00 -25.44
N ARG A 188 -1.40 -12.48 -26.62
CA ARG A 188 -0.61 -11.51 -27.39
C ARG A 188 -0.32 -10.24 -26.58
N TYR A 189 -1.29 -9.81 -25.76
CA TYR A 189 -1.15 -8.61 -24.94
C TYR A 189 -0.27 -8.85 -23.70
N HIS A 190 -0.52 -9.93 -22.94
CA HIS A 190 0.10 -10.14 -21.63
C HIS A 190 1.39 -10.98 -21.66
N LEU A 191 1.45 -12.05 -22.47
CA LEU A 191 2.46 -13.10 -22.33
C LEU A 191 3.41 -13.23 -23.52
N GLN A 192 2.95 -13.04 -24.75
CA GLN A 192 3.70 -13.35 -25.98
C GLN A 192 5.12 -12.74 -26.03
N LYS A 193 5.29 -11.50 -25.56
CA LYS A 193 6.60 -10.81 -25.57
C LYS A 193 7.54 -11.23 -24.44
N ARG A 194 7.09 -12.12 -23.54
CA ARG A 194 7.73 -12.44 -22.25
C ARG A 194 7.91 -13.94 -22.02
N THR A 195 7.41 -14.78 -22.91
CA THR A 195 7.56 -16.25 -22.89
C THR A 195 8.42 -16.72 -24.05
N CYS A 196 8.90 -17.96 -23.99
CA CYS A 196 9.58 -18.62 -25.10
C CYS A 196 8.57 -18.98 -26.21
N SER A 197 8.97 -18.90 -27.47
CA SER A 197 8.11 -19.16 -28.63
C SER A 197 7.60 -20.61 -28.74
N GLN A 198 8.17 -21.53 -27.97
CA GLN A 198 7.86 -22.97 -28.03
C GLN A 198 6.83 -23.43 -26.99
N VAL A 199 6.39 -22.54 -26.08
CA VAL A 199 5.50 -22.91 -24.98
C VAL A 199 4.05 -23.01 -25.47
N ASP A 200 3.42 -24.18 -25.27
CA ASP A 200 1.97 -24.33 -25.47
C ASP A 200 1.20 -23.73 -24.30
N TRP A 201 1.15 -22.40 -24.26
CA TRP A 201 0.48 -21.65 -23.19
C TRP A 201 -1.01 -21.98 -23.06
N TYR A 202 -1.65 -22.39 -24.16
CA TYR A 202 -3.08 -22.68 -24.17
C TYR A 202 -3.37 -24.05 -23.53
N LEU A 203 -2.39 -24.95 -23.51
CA LEU A 203 -2.48 -26.24 -22.83
C LEU A 203 -2.84 -26.09 -21.35
N LEU A 204 -2.23 -25.13 -20.64
CA LEU A 204 -2.54 -24.82 -19.24
C LEU A 204 -4.04 -24.63 -19.02
N PHE A 205 -4.67 -23.79 -19.84
CA PHE A 205 -6.08 -23.45 -19.70
C PHE A 205 -7.00 -24.60 -20.12
N ARG A 206 -6.60 -25.38 -21.13
CA ARG A 206 -7.35 -26.57 -21.56
C ARG A 206 -7.34 -27.65 -20.47
N GLU A 207 -6.17 -28.02 -19.97
CA GLU A 207 -6.04 -29.06 -18.94
C GLU A 207 -6.70 -28.63 -17.63
N TRP A 208 -6.50 -27.38 -17.20
CA TRP A 208 -7.14 -26.88 -16.00
C TRP A 208 -8.66 -26.80 -16.12
N LYS A 209 -9.19 -26.59 -17.33
CA LYS A 209 -10.63 -26.57 -17.57
C LYS A 209 -11.28 -27.94 -17.40
N GLU A 210 -10.61 -29.00 -17.86
CA GLU A 210 -11.05 -30.38 -17.72
C GLU A 210 -10.78 -30.94 -16.30
N ASN A 211 -9.89 -30.32 -15.54
CA ASN A 211 -9.59 -30.72 -14.17
C ASN A 211 -10.76 -30.41 -13.22
N ASN A 212 -11.17 -31.39 -12.42
CA ASN A 212 -12.20 -31.23 -11.39
C ASN A 212 -11.80 -30.25 -10.28
N CYS A 213 -10.50 -30.11 -10.01
CA CYS A 213 -9.99 -29.16 -9.03
C CYS A 213 -9.93 -27.75 -9.64
N PRO A 214 -10.60 -26.76 -9.05
CA PRO A 214 -10.52 -25.38 -9.52
C PRO A 214 -9.20 -24.71 -9.14
N ILE A 215 -8.43 -25.29 -8.21
CA ILE A 215 -7.18 -24.75 -7.68
C ILE A 215 -5.98 -25.41 -8.36
N ILE A 216 -4.98 -24.61 -8.71
CA ILE A 216 -3.65 -25.06 -9.12
C ILE A 216 -2.56 -24.42 -8.27
N GLU A 217 -1.41 -25.08 -8.22
CA GLU A 217 -0.15 -24.47 -7.82
C GLU A 217 0.60 -24.05 -9.09
N LEU A 218 0.90 -22.76 -9.22
CA LEU A 218 1.34 -22.15 -10.47
C LEU A 218 2.69 -22.69 -10.95
N HIS A 219 3.66 -22.85 -10.06
CA HIS A 219 5.02 -23.21 -10.46
C HIS A 219 5.11 -24.63 -11.03
N SER A 220 4.41 -25.58 -10.43
CA SER A 220 4.30 -26.97 -10.90
C SER A 220 3.57 -27.06 -12.23
N GLN A 221 2.48 -26.31 -12.42
CA GLN A 221 1.78 -26.27 -13.71
C GLN A 221 2.62 -25.62 -14.81
N LEU A 222 3.42 -24.60 -14.50
CA LEU A 222 4.33 -24.04 -15.49
C LEU A 222 5.53 -24.96 -15.75
N ALA A 223 6.03 -25.66 -14.74
CA ALA A 223 7.14 -26.59 -14.91
C ALA A 223 6.82 -27.74 -15.88
N SER A 224 5.56 -28.18 -15.97
CA SER A 224 5.16 -29.21 -16.95
C SER A 224 5.10 -28.70 -18.40
N LEU A 225 4.94 -27.40 -18.61
CA LEU A 225 4.86 -26.77 -19.94
C LEU A 225 6.24 -26.41 -20.52
N TYR A 226 7.27 -26.39 -19.68
CA TYR A 226 8.61 -25.93 -20.01
C TYR A 226 9.63 -27.08 -19.90
N PRO A 227 10.80 -26.97 -20.55
CA PRO A 227 11.86 -27.97 -20.40
C PRO A 227 12.29 -28.14 -18.94
N ASN A 228 12.67 -29.37 -18.57
CA ASN A 228 13.17 -29.69 -17.23
C ASN A 228 14.35 -28.77 -16.84
N GLY A 229 14.26 -28.18 -15.65
CA GLY A 229 15.28 -27.27 -15.13
C GLY A 229 15.21 -25.83 -15.69
N TYR A 230 14.16 -25.48 -16.41
CA TYR A 230 13.94 -24.10 -16.86
C TYR A 230 13.79 -23.14 -15.67
N ILE A 231 14.53 -22.02 -15.71
CA ILE A 231 14.50 -20.99 -14.67
C ILE A 231 13.69 -19.81 -15.18
N PHE A 232 12.54 -19.56 -14.55
CA PHE A 232 11.68 -18.44 -14.91
C PHE A 232 12.25 -17.11 -14.45
N SER A 233 12.22 -16.12 -15.34
CA SER A 233 12.53 -14.74 -14.95
C SER A 233 11.36 -14.11 -14.19
N GLU A 234 11.64 -13.18 -13.27
CA GLU A 234 10.61 -12.40 -12.59
C GLU A 234 9.65 -11.67 -13.57
N ARG A 235 10.17 -11.25 -14.72
CA ARG A 235 9.35 -10.59 -15.76
C ARG A 235 8.39 -11.57 -16.43
N GLU A 236 8.82 -12.79 -16.69
CA GLU A 236 7.99 -13.86 -17.25
C GLU A 236 6.92 -14.30 -16.24
N MET A 237 7.29 -14.49 -14.97
CA MET A 237 6.31 -14.82 -13.92
C MET A 237 5.26 -13.70 -13.74
N ARG A 238 5.65 -12.42 -13.83
CA ARG A 238 4.68 -11.31 -13.83
C ARG A 238 3.74 -11.36 -15.02
N ALA A 239 4.22 -11.76 -16.19
CA ALA A 239 3.39 -11.92 -17.38
C ALA A 239 2.39 -13.06 -17.22
N TRP A 240 2.81 -14.20 -16.66
CA TRP A 240 1.94 -15.32 -16.31
C TRP A 240 0.85 -14.92 -15.30
N ARG A 241 1.20 -14.23 -14.22
CA ARG A 241 0.21 -13.70 -13.26
C ARG A 241 -0.77 -12.71 -13.93
N ALA A 242 -0.30 -11.94 -14.90
CA ALA A 242 -1.14 -10.98 -15.62
C ALA A 242 -2.17 -11.67 -16.53
N ILE A 243 -1.75 -12.69 -17.28
CA ILE A 243 -2.70 -13.48 -18.09
C ILE A 243 -3.72 -14.21 -17.20
N LEU A 244 -3.31 -14.77 -16.06
CA LEU A 244 -4.23 -15.42 -15.13
C LEU A 244 -5.34 -14.47 -14.62
N ARG A 245 -4.97 -13.24 -14.22
CA ARG A 245 -5.96 -12.22 -13.82
C ARG A 245 -6.88 -11.82 -14.97
N ALA A 246 -6.30 -11.68 -16.16
CA ALA A 246 -7.05 -11.35 -17.37
C ALA A 246 -8.03 -12.48 -17.75
N THR A 247 -7.72 -13.74 -17.42
CA THR A 247 -8.58 -14.90 -17.64
C THR A 247 -9.51 -15.20 -16.46
N GLY A 248 -9.67 -14.26 -15.53
CA GLY A 248 -10.62 -14.35 -14.42
C GLY A 248 -10.15 -15.21 -13.25
N CYS A 249 -8.88 -15.61 -13.22
CA CYS A 249 -8.30 -16.36 -12.11
C CYS A 249 -7.88 -15.43 -10.98
N ILE A 250 -7.92 -15.97 -9.76
CA ILE A 250 -7.64 -15.23 -8.52
C ILE A 250 -6.52 -15.93 -7.77
N ASN A 251 -5.54 -15.16 -7.28
CA ASN A 251 -4.51 -15.67 -6.38
C ASN A 251 -5.13 -15.86 -4.99
N ILE A 252 -4.96 -17.06 -4.43
CA ILE A 252 -5.51 -17.47 -3.13
C ILE A 252 -4.41 -17.91 -2.15
N THR A 253 -3.15 -17.53 -2.43
CA THR A 253 -1.99 -17.85 -1.60
C THR A 253 -2.12 -17.14 -0.25
N PRO A 254 -2.07 -17.85 0.89
CA PRO A 254 -2.35 -17.27 2.21
C PRO A 254 -1.10 -16.75 2.92
N PHE A 255 0.07 -16.80 2.29
CA PHE A 255 1.37 -16.44 2.85
C PHE A 255 2.19 -15.59 1.89
N ASP A 256 3.15 -14.86 2.45
CA ASP A 256 4.09 -14.05 1.70
C ASP A 256 5.19 -14.89 1.04
N LYS A 257 5.80 -14.34 -0.01
CA LYS A 257 6.88 -14.98 -0.78
C LYS A 257 8.13 -15.27 0.06
N GLU A 258 8.27 -14.60 1.19
CA GLU A 258 9.37 -14.81 2.14
C GLU A 258 9.20 -16.12 2.92
N GLU A 259 7.96 -16.60 3.08
CA GLU A 259 7.66 -17.85 3.78
C GLU A 259 7.75 -19.08 2.88
N SER A 260 7.33 -18.95 1.62
CA SER A 260 7.25 -20.06 0.68
C SER A 260 7.20 -19.59 -0.78
N GLU A 261 7.76 -20.40 -1.66
CA GLU A 261 7.81 -20.16 -3.10
C GLU A 261 6.54 -20.63 -3.84
N TYR A 262 5.65 -21.38 -3.15
CA TYR A 262 4.41 -21.88 -3.76
C TYR A 262 3.40 -20.76 -4.01
N GLU A 263 2.70 -20.81 -5.14
CA GLU A 263 1.70 -19.81 -5.49
C GLU A 263 0.41 -20.48 -5.97
N PHE A 264 -0.68 -20.32 -5.20
CA PHE A 264 -1.97 -20.96 -5.47
C PHE A 264 -2.94 -20.02 -6.18
N TRP A 265 -3.58 -20.52 -7.22
CA TRP A 265 -4.57 -19.79 -8.01
C TRP A 265 -5.84 -20.62 -8.20
N THR A 266 -6.99 -19.95 -8.18
CA THR A 266 -8.28 -20.57 -8.50
C THR A 266 -8.92 -19.96 -9.74
N ARG A 267 -9.66 -20.79 -10.48
CA ARG A 267 -10.56 -20.39 -11.57
C ARG A 267 -12.02 -20.22 -11.15
N SER A 268 -12.34 -20.41 -9.87
CA SER A 268 -13.70 -20.29 -9.34
C SER A 268 -14.21 -18.85 -9.43
N SER A 269 -15.47 -18.68 -9.84
CA SER A 269 -16.14 -17.37 -9.84
C SER A 269 -16.40 -16.84 -8.43
N ASP A 270 -16.57 -17.74 -7.46
CA ASP A 270 -16.63 -17.44 -6.04
C ASP A 270 -15.41 -18.07 -5.33
N PRO A 271 -14.32 -17.31 -5.12
CA PRO A 271 -13.07 -17.84 -4.60
C PRO A 271 -13.08 -18.01 -3.07
N GLU A 272 -14.12 -17.57 -2.35
CA GLU A 272 -14.08 -17.48 -0.89
C GLU A 272 -13.98 -18.86 -0.23
N SER A 273 -14.67 -19.86 -0.78
CA SER A 273 -14.55 -21.24 -0.31
C SER A 273 -13.13 -21.79 -0.53
N ASP A 274 -12.54 -21.56 -1.71
CA ASP A 274 -11.19 -22.00 -2.05
C ASP A 274 -10.14 -21.33 -1.17
N LYS A 275 -10.26 -20.01 -0.94
CA LYS A 275 -9.41 -19.25 -0.02
C LYS A 275 -9.51 -19.80 1.40
N ALA A 276 -10.72 -20.04 1.90
CA ALA A 276 -10.93 -20.59 3.24
C ALA A 276 -10.28 -21.97 3.38
N MET A 277 -10.41 -22.82 2.36
CA MET A 277 -9.81 -24.16 2.33
C MET A 277 -8.28 -24.11 2.33
N ILE A 278 -7.67 -23.32 1.43
CA ILE A 278 -6.22 -23.18 1.35
C ILE A 278 -5.65 -22.54 2.61
N ASN A 279 -6.32 -21.52 3.16
CA ASN A 279 -5.91 -20.93 4.43
C ASN A 279 -6.00 -21.95 5.57
N MET A 280 -7.05 -22.77 5.65
CA MET A 280 -7.16 -23.83 6.66
C MET A 280 -6.01 -24.84 6.55
N LEU A 281 -5.63 -25.26 5.34
CA LEU A 281 -4.47 -26.13 5.13
C LEU A 281 -3.16 -25.46 5.57
N TYR A 282 -3.00 -24.16 5.31
CA TYR A 282 -1.83 -23.40 5.75
C TYR A 282 -1.77 -23.24 7.28
N GLN A 283 -2.86 -22.85 7.94
CA GLN A 283 -2.92 -22.69 9.40
C GLN A 283 -2.65 -24.02 10.13
N ASN A 284 -3.10 -25.13 9.55
CA ASN A 284 -2.81 -26.47 10.06
C ASN A 284 -1.41 -26.98 9.72
N GLY A 285 -0.58 -26.18 9.04
CA GLY A 285 0.82 -26.48 8.74
C GLY A 285 1.04 -27.43 7.55
N PHE A 286 0.01 -27.76 6.77
CA PHE A 286 0.14 -28.65 5.59
C PHE A 286 0.82 -27.96 4.40
N LEU A 287 0.76 -26.63 4.32
CA LEU A 287 1.35 -25.85 3.22
C LEU A 287 2.66 -25.16 3.59
N ARG A 288 3.18 -25.41 4.81
CA ARG A 288 4.49 -24.91 5.23
C ARG A 288 5.57 -25.89 4.77
N THR A 289 6.66 -25.37 4.21
CA THR A 289 7.84 -26.16 3.81
C THR A 289 8.46 -26.93 4.98
N ILE A 290 8.21 -26.47 6.21
CA ILE A 290 8.52 -27.15 7.46
C ILE A 290 7.22 -27.21 8.28
N PRO A 291 6.59 -28.39 8.44
CA PRO A 291 5.40 -28.55 9.27
C PRO A 291 5.71 -28.08 10.69
N SER A 292 4.81 -27.33 11.33
CA SER A 292 4.94 -26.87 12.73
C SER A 292 5.13 -28.03 13.73
N ASN A 293 4.77 -29.25 13.34
CA ASN A 293 4.93 -30.48 14.13
C ASN A 293 6.25 -31.21 13.86
N MET A 294 7.10 -30.72 12.95
CA MET A 294 8.40 -31.30 12.63
C MET A 294 9.50 -30.42 13.22
N PHE A 295 10.39 -31.02 14.00
CA PHE A 295 11.47 -30.34 14.68
C PHE A 295 12.33 -29.52 13.68
N ASN A 296 12.20 -28.19 13.73
CA ASN A 296 12.94 -27.27 12.87
C ASN A 296 14.39 -27.14 13.36
N ALA A 297 15.23 -28.11 12.96
CA ALA A 297 16.63 -28.17 13.33
C ALA A 297 17.39 -26.86 13.04
N THR A 298 17.06 -26.16 11.95
CA THR A 298 17.74 -24.92 11.54
C THR A 298 17.39 -23.75 12.46
N GLU A 299 16.10 -23.57 12.77
CA GLU A 299 15.66 -22.50 13.67
C GLU A 299 16.12 -22.75 15.12
N VAL A 300 16.03 -24.00 15.59
CA VAL A 300 16.53 -24.39 16.91
C VAL A 300 18.05 -24.21 17.00
N PHE A 301 18.80 -24.50 15.93
CA PHE A 301 20.23 -24.22 15.86
C PHE A 301 20.53 -22.73 16.05
N TRP A 302 19.92 -21.86 15.24
CA TRP A 302 20.25 -20.43 15.25
C TRP A 302 19.83 -19.73 16.54
N LYS A 303 18.64 -20.04 17.07
CA LYS A 303 18.22 -19.55 18.39
C LYS A 303 19.16 -20.00 19.51
N SER A 304 19.61 -21.26 19.46
CA SER A 304 20.55 -21.80 20.45
C SER A 304 21.95 -21.18 20.31
N PHE A 305 22.38 -20.90 19.09
CA PHE A 305 23.65 -20.23 18.79
C PHE A 305 23.64 -18.79 19.32
N GLU A 306 22.60 -18.01 19.01
CA GLU A 306 22.42 -16.65 19.53
C GLU A 306 22.39 -16.64 21.07
N HIS A 307 21.66 -17.56 21.69
CA HIS A 307 21.64 -17.72 23.15
C HIS A 307 23.04 -18.03 23.71
N SER A 308 23.79 -18.93 23.07
CA SER A 308 25.15 -19.28 23.48
C SER A 308 26.12 -18.09 23.40
N LEU A 309 25.94 -17.20 22.42
CA LEU A 309 26.70 -15.95 22.30
C LEU A 309 26.33 -14.98 23.42
N SER A 310 25.04 -14.87 23.76
CA SER A 310 24.54 -14.01 24.84
C SER A 310 25.04 -14.43 26.22
N LEU A 311 25.34 -15.72 26.42
CA LEU A 311 25.90 -16.26 27.66
C LEU A 311 27.43 -16.06 27.74
N ASN A 312 28.11 -16.03 26.60
CA ASN A 312 29.58 -15.88 26.50
C ASN A 312 30.04 -14.42 26.36
N LYS A 313 29.57 -13.51 27.22
CA LYS A 313 29.90 -12.07 27.15
C LYS A 313 31.37 -11.72 27.46
N ARG A 314 32.20 -12.67 27.93
CA ARG A 314 33.62 -12.45 28.28
C ARG A 314 34.47 -13.59 27.72
N GLY A 315 35.36 -13.28 26.78
CA GLY A 315 36.16 -14.26 26.06
C GLY A 315 37.09 -15.14 26.93
N ALA A 316 37.58 -16.20 26.26
CA ALA A 316 38.66 -17.15 26.58
C ALA A 316 38.76 -17.86 27.95
N ASN A 317 38.25 -17.32 29.06
CA ASN A 317 38.58 -17.83 30.41
C ASN A 317 37.48 -18.63 31.13
N GLY A 318 36.49 -19.19 30.42
CA GLY A 318 35.50 -20.08 31.02
C GLY A 318 34.77 -20.91 29.99
N LYS A 319 35.32 -22.07 29.63
CA LYS A 319 34.83 -22.97 28.56
C LYS A 319 33.41 -23.48 28.84
N GLN A 320 32.39 -22.79 28.34
CA GLN A 320 31.15 -23.44 27.93
C GLN A 320 31.25 -23.71 26.44
N ARG A 321 31.34 -25.00 26.07
CA ARG A 321 31.39 -25.42 24.67
C ARG A 321 30.09 -25.00 24.01
N ILE A 322 30.12 -24.01 23.12
CA ILE A 322 28.98 -23.52 22.33
C ILE A 322 28.18 -24.69 21.76
N LEU A 323 28.88 -25.70 21.25
CA LEU A 323 28.28 -26.92 20.71
C LEU A 323 27.53 -27.75 21.74
N SER A 324 27.92 -27.77 23.01
CA SER A 324 27.18 -28.46 24.07
C SER A 324 25.87 -27.74 24.41
N ILE A 325 25.89 -26.40 24.46
CA ILE A 325 24.68 -25.59 24.69
C ILE A 325 23.67 -25.78 23.55
N ILE A 326 24.17 -25.86 22.32
CA ILE A 326 23.35 -26.11 21.15
C ILE A 326 22.83 -27.54 21.17
N ALA A 327 23.69 -28.55 21.41
CA ALA A 327 23.29 -29.95 21.44
C ALA A 327 22.19 -30.26 22.47
N ASP A 328 22.20 -29.62 23.64
CA ASP A 328 21.15 -29.78 24.67
C ASP A 328 19.74 -29.38 24.19
N LYS A 329 19.64 -28.59 23.12
CA LYS A 329 18.35 -28.15 22.55
C LYS A 329 17.85 -29.06 21.43
N PHE A 330 18.60 -30.09 21.06
CA PHE A 330 18.22 -31.05 20.03
C PHE A 330 17.70 -32.34 20.66
N PRO A 331 16.60 -32.92 20.14
CA PRO A 331 16.16 -34.24 20.54
C PRO A 331 17.27 -35.27 20.28
N TYR A 332 17.49 -36.16 21.25
CA TYR A 332 18.52 -37.18 21.18
C TYR A 332 18.45 -38.02 19.88
N LYS A 333 17.23 -38.36 19.45
CA LYS A 333 16.99 -39.10 18.19
C LYS A 333 17.51 -38.36 16.95
N GLU A 334 17.41 -37.03 16.92
CA GLU A 334 17.89 -36.20 15.81
C GLU A 334 19.42 -36.14 15.78
N LEU A 335 20.05 -35.98 16.95
CA LEU A 335 21.51 -36.00 17.10
C LEU A 335 22.09 -37.37 16.69
N GLN A 336 21.48 -38.46 17.14
CA GLN A 336 21.91 -39.82 16.81
C GLN A 336 21.83 -40.09 15.30
N THR A 337 20.73 -39.66 14.66
CA THR A 337 20.49 -39.86 13.23
C THR A 337 21.48 -39.06 12.37
N ARG A 338 21.78 -37.81 12.72
CA ARG A 338 22.65 -36.94 11.90
C ARG A 338 24.14 -37.12 12.17
N LEU A 339 24.54 -37.38 13.41
CA LEU A 339 25.94 -37.49 13.80
C LEU A 339 26.47 -38.92 13.75
N HIS A 340 25.61 -39.93 13.55
CA HIS A 340 25.98 -41.35 13.49
C HIS A 340 26.75 -41.84 14.73
N VAL A 341 26.50 -41.24 15.91
CA VAL A 341 27.18 -41.60 17.16
C VAL A 341 26.25 -42.47 18.00
N ILE A 342 26.71 -43.66 18.40
CA ILE A 342 26.06 -44.48 19.43
C ILE A 342 26.68 -44.05 20.76
N ILE A 343 25.92 -43.35 21.59
CA ILE A 343 26.35 -42.99 22.94
C ILE A 343 25.51 -43.83 23.89
N LEU A 344 26.14 -44.83 24.53
CA LEU A 344 25.54 -45.74 25.51
C LEU A 344 25.00 -45.01 26.74
#